data_AF-A0A367ENP4-F1
#
_entry.id   AF-A0A367ENP4-F1
#
_cell.length_a   1.000
_cell.length_b   1.000
_cell.length_c   1.000
_cell.angle_alpha   90.00
_cell.angle_beta   90.00
_cell.angle_gamma   90.00
#
_symmetry.space_group_name_H-M   'P 1'
#
loop_
_entity.id
_entity.type
_entity.pdbx_description
1 polymer ?
#
loop_
_entity_poly.entity_id
_entity_poly.type
_entity_poly.pdbx_seq_one_letter_code
_entity_poly.pdbx_strand_id
1 'polypeptide(L)'
;MDSEARRFAAELRAPAPEVPVGQAVVLLTKGEQAKLITAIHPVTAPLVMPAARIAGQAGLPAGELSGRRFAVDVVSEEDANGFTLLDDPRL
;
A
#
# COMPACT_ATOMS: atom_id res chain seq x y z
N MET A 1 26.82 6.71 -28.98
CA MET A 1 26.40 5.79 -27.89
C MET A 1 25.33 6.50 -27.10
N ASP A 2 24.10 5.98 -27.18
CA ASP A 2 22.83 6.69 -27.03
C ASP A 2 22.52 7.25 -25.65
N SER A 3 22.13 8.54 -25.65
CA SER A 3 21.52 9.21 -24.49
C SER A 3 20.08 8.74 -24.25
N GLU A 4 19.40 8.24 -25.28
CA GLU A 4 18.03 7.69 -25.20
C GLU A 4 18.00 6.31 -24.53
N ALA A 5 18.97 5.44 -24.82
CA ALA A 5 19.06 4.11 -24.20
C ALA A 5 19.28 4.20 -22.67
N ARG A 6 20.00 5.22 -22.20
CA ARG A 6 20.17 5.49 -20.76
C ARG A 6 18.89 6.00 -20.09
N ARG A 7 18.07 6.77 -20.82
CA ARG A 7 16.79 7.29 -20.31
C ARG A 7 15.74 6.18 -20.22
N PHE A 8 15.65 5.33 -21.23
CA PHE A 8 14.81 4.13 -21.20
C PHE A 8 15.23 3.14 -20.10
N ALA A 9 16.54 2.92 -19.91
CA ALA A 9 17.04 2.07 -18.83
C ALA A 9 16.78 2.66 -17.43
N ALA A 10 16.72 3.98 -17.28
CA ALA A 10 16.36 4.66 -16.04
C ALA A 10 14.84 4.62 -15.77
N GLU A 11 14.01 4.74 -16.81
CA GLU A 11 12.54 4.63 -16.71
C GLU A 11 12.08 3.19 -16.40
N LEU A 12 12.78 2.18 -16.92
CA LEU A 12 12.55 0.76 -16.59
C LEU A 12 12.96 0.40 -15.14
N ARG A 13 13.60 1.33 -14.44
CA ARG A 13 14.05 1.21 -13.05
C ARG A 13 13.50 2.35 -12.19
N ALA A 14 12.36 2.93 -12.57
CA ALA A 14 11.63 3.80 -11.66
C ALA A 14 11.38 3.00 -10.37
N PRO A 15 11.80 3.51 -9.19
CA PRO A 15 11.39 2.88 -7.95
C PRO A 15 9.87 2.78 -7.97
N ALA A 16 9.33 1.65 -7.49
CA ALA A 16 7.89 1.54 -7.27
C ALA A 16 7.44 2.80 -6.51
N PRO A 17 6.31 3.44 -6.89
CA PRO A 17 5.91 4.71 -6.31
C PRO A 17 6.00 4.63 -4.79
N GLU A 18 6.86 5.46 -4.20
CA GLU A 18 7.15 5.40 -2.77
C GLU A 18 5.85 5.65 -2.01
N VAL A 19 5.49 4.71 -1.15
CA VAL A 19 4.39 4.92 -0.20
C VAL A 19 4.95 5.82 0.91
N PRO A 20 4.40 7.04 1.13
CA PRO A 20 4.92 7.94 2.14
C PRO A 20 4.89 7.32 3.55
N VAL A 21 5.79 7.77 4.43
CA VAL A 21 5.73 7.42 5.85
C VAL A 21 4.36 7.81 6.41
N GLY A 22 3.76 6.92 7.22
CA GLY A 22 2.39 7.10 7.72
C GLY A 22 1.30 6.77 6.71
N GLN A 23 1.65 6.14 5.57
CA GLN A 23 0.68 5.63 4.61
C GLN A 23 0.85 4.14 4.33
N ALA A 24 -0.24 3.52 3.89
CA ALA A 24 -0.28 2.16 3.41
C ALA A 24 -1.14 2.03 2.16
N VAL A 25 -0.75 1.14 1.24
CA VAL A 25 -1.54 0.78 0.07
C VAL A 25 -1.85 -0.71 0.15
N VAL A 26 -3.13 -1.07 0.05
CA VAL A 26 -3.50 -2.48 -0.04
C VAL A 26 -3.28 -2.94 -1.48
N LEU A 27 -2.25 -3.76 -1.70
CA LEU A 27 -1.92 -4.31 -3.01
C LEU A 27 -3.02 -5.26 -3.49
N LEU A 28 -3.40 -6.21 -2.63
CA LEU A 28 -4.44 -7.19 -2.90
C LEU A 28 -4.96 -7.82 -1.60
N THR A 29 -6.17 -8.35 -1.68
CA THR A 29 -6.77 -9.24 -0.67
C THR A 29 -6.85 -10.67 -1.20
N LYS A 30 -6.40 -11.65 -0.43
CA LYS A 30 -6.52 -13.08 -0.74
C LYS A 30 -7.10 -13.82 0.45
N GLY A 31 -8.34 -14.31 0.31
CA GLY A 31 -9.09 -14.86 1.44
C GLY A 31 -9.31 -13.76 2.49
N GLU A 32 -8.95 -14.04 3.74
CA GLU A 32 -9.12 -13.10 4.86
C GLU A 32 -7.92 -12.16 5.07
N GLN A 33 -6.88 -12.27 4.24
CA GLN A 33 -5.63 -11.53 4.40
C GLN A 33 -5.47 -10.45 3.34
N ALA A 34 -4.95 -9.30 3.74
CA ALA A 34 -4.51 -8.21 2.89
C ALA A 34 -2.99 -8.16 2.83
N LYS A 35 -2.45 -7.82 1.65
CA LYS A 35 -1.04 -7.51 1.45
C LYS A 35 -0.87 -5.99 1.33
N LEU A 36 -0.06 -5.39 2.20
CA LEU A 36 0.14 -3.96 2.27
C LEU A 36 1.55 -3.59 1.82
N ILE A 37 1.61 -2.50 1.07
CA ILE A 37 2.84 -1.78 0.77
C ILE A 37 2.88 -0.56 1.68
N THR A 38 4.00 -0.34 2.35
CA THR A 38 4.27 0.82 3.22
C THR A 38 5.68 1.33 2.95
N ALA A 39 6.09 2.41 3.62
CA ALA A 39 7.46 2.92 3.53
C ALA A 39 8.55 1.88 3.89
N ILE A 40 8.25 0.89 4.74
CA ILE A 40 9.21 -0.16 5.15
C ILE A 40 8.87 -1.55 4.60
N HIS A 41 7.70 -1.72 3.96
CA HIS A 41 7.27 -2.98 3.35
C HIS A 41 7.09 -2.80 1.85
N PRO A 42 8.11 -3.11 1.03
CA PRO A 42 8.04 -2.94 -0.42
C PRO A 42 7.14 -4.01 -1.06
N VAL A 43 6.80 -3.81 -2.34
CA VAL A 43 6.01 -4.77 -3.13
C VAL A 43 6.59 -6.19 -3.15
N THR A 44 7.92 -6.32 -3.02
CA THR A 44 8.64 -7.60 -2.98
C THR A 44 8.56 -8.30 -1.62
N ALA A 45 8.21 -7.59 -0.56
CA ALA A 45 8.06 -8.09 0.80
C ALA A 45 6.91 -7.34 1.52
N PRO A 46 5.65 -7.53 1.09
CA PRO A 46 4.52 -6.80 1.63
C PRO A 46 4.18 -7.30 3.04
N LEU A 47 3.70 -6.38 3.88
CA LEU A 47 3.11 -6.74 5.17
C LEU A 47 1.82 -7.52 4.95
N VAL A 48 1.62 -8.60 5.69
CA VAL A 48 0.42 -9.43 5.60
C VAL A 48 -0.36 -9.32 6.89
N MET A 49 -1.65 -8.97 6.80
CA MET A 49 -2.49 -8.82 7.99
C MET A 49 -3.98 -9.10 7.68
N PRO A 50 -4.85 -9.25 8.71
CA PRO A 50 -6.27 -9.49 8.49
C PRO A 50 -6.98 -8.33 7.77
N ALA A 51 -7.61 -8.62 6.64
CA ALA A 51 -8.37 -7.64 5.85
C ALA A 51 -9.54 -7.06 6.66
N ALA A 52 -10.19 -7.89 7.50
CA ALA A 52 -11.28 -7.46 8.36
C ALA A 52 -10.88 -6.35 9.36
N ARG A 53 -9.62 -6.33 9.82
CA ARG A 53 -9.12 -5.27 10.72
C ARG A 53 -9.08 -3.93 9.98
N ILE A 54 -8.52 -3.91 8.77
CA ILE A 54 -8.40 -2.70 7.94
C ILE A 54 -9.80 -2.18 7.60
N ALA A 55 -10.67 -3.07 7.13
CA ALA A 55 -12.08 -2.80 6.81
C ALA A 55 -12.83 -2.15 7.97
N GLY A 56 -12.70 -2.72 9.18
CA GLY A 56 -13.34 -2.20 10.38
C GLY A 56 -12.86 -0.80 10.77
N GLN A 57 -11.57 -0.51 10.59
CA GLN A 57 -11.00 0.80 10.92
C GLN A 57 -11.36 1.86 9.89
N ALA A 58 -11.31 1.50 8.60
CA ALA A 58 -11.59 2.41 7.50
C ALA A 58 -13.09 2.60 7.21
N GLY A 59 -13.98 1.84 7.85
CA GLY A 59 -15.41 1.88 7.56
C GLY A 59 -15.74 1.43 6.12
N LEU A 60 -15.03 0.41 5.63
CA LEU A 60 -15.17 -0.14 4.29
C LEU A 60 -15.46 -1.65 4.33
N PRO A 61 -16.16 -2.21 3.34
CA PRO A 61 -16.19 -3.66 3.15
C PRO A 61 -14.81 -4.21 2.80
N ALA A 62 -14.47 -5.42 3.29
CA ALA A 62 -13.17 -6.04 3.02
C ALA A 62 -12.88 -6.25 1.51
N GLY A 63 -13.93 -6.46 0.72
CA GLY A 63 -13.83 -6.60 -0.74
C GLY A 63 -13.46 -5.31 -1.48
N GLU A 64 -13.51 -4.16 -0.82
CA GLU A 64 -13.26 -2.84 -1.42
C GLU A 64 -11.88 -2.27 -1.06
N LEU A 65 -11.05 -3.03 -0.34
CA LEU A 65 -9.75 -2.57 0.14
C LEU A 65 -8.68 -2.51 -0.96
N SER A 66 -8.72 -3.45 -1.92
CA SER A 66 -7.65 -3.59 -2.92
C SER A 66 -7.48 -2.31 -3.75
N GLY A 67 -6.23 -1.87 -3.90
CA GLY A 67 -5.86 -0.64 -4.62
C GLY A 67 -6.06 0.66 -3.81
N ARG A 68 -6.67 0.61 -2.63
CA ARG A 68 -6.91 1.81 -1.80
C ARG A 68 -5.67 2.23 -1.03
N ARG A 69 -5.59 3.54 -0.77
CA ARG A 69 -4.54 4.18 0.03
C ARG A 69 -5.12 4.65 1.37
N PHE A 70 -4.35 4.47 2.42
CA PHE A 70 -4.75 4.80 3.78
C PHE A 70 -3.65 5.61 4.46
N ALA A 71 -4.07 6.57 5.30
CA ALA A 71 -3.26 7.02 6.41
C ALA A 71 -3.25 5.92 7.48
N VAL A 72 -2.13 5.79 8.18
CA VAL A 72 -1.92 4.84 9.27
C VAL A 72 -1.22 5.53 10.42
N ASP A 73 -1.74 5.31 11.63
CA ASP A 73 -1.18 5.90 12.85
C ASP A 73 0.14 5.21 13.25
N VAL A 74 0.22 3.90 13.00
CA VAL A 74 1.36 3.06 13.38
C VAL A 74 1.75 2.14 12.23
N VAL A 75 3.05 2.07 11.95
CA VAL A 75 3.68 1.07 11.08
C VAL A 75 4.95 0.58 11.78
N SER A 76 5.05 -0.73 12.00
CA SER A 76 6.24 -1.43 12.50
C SER A 76 6.62 -2.55 11.53
N GLU A 77 7.72 -3.27 11.77
CA GLU A 77 8.13 -4.41 10.91
C GLU A 77 7.10 -5.56 10.85
N GLU A 78 6.18 -5.63 11.81
CA GLU A 78 5.24 -6.74 11.95
C GLU A 78 3.76 -6.34 11.92
N ASP A 79 3.43 -5.05 12.08
CA ASP A 79 2.04 -4.59 12.13
C ASP A 79 1.86 -3.18 11.54
N ALA A 80 0.61 -2.89 11.18
CA ALA A 80 0.15 -1.56 10.83
C ALA A 80 -1.25 -1.33 11.41
N ASN A 81 -1.56 -0.12 11.87
CA ASN A 81 -2.80 0.15 12.59
C ASN A 81 -3.29 1.60 12.41
N GLY A 82 -4.58 1.84 12.67
CA GLY A 82 -5.19 3.17 12.57
C GLY A 82 -5.56 3.56 11.14
N PHE A 83 -6.08 2.63 10.35
CA PHE A 83 -6.36 2.85 8.93
C PHE A 83 -7.48 3.88 8.70
N THR A 84 -7.15 4.98 8.02
CA THR A 84 -8.11 5.99 7.54
C THR A 84 -7.98 6.15 6.02
N LEU A 85 -9.08 6.05 5.28
CA LEU A 85 -9.07 6.18 3.82
C LEU A 85 -8.66 7.60 3.40
N LEU A 86 -7.66 7.74 2.53
CA LEU A 86 -7.16 9.06 2.08
C LEU A 86 -8.04 9.67 0.98
N ASP A 87 -8.36 8.88 -0.04
CA ASP A 87 -9.17 9.31 -1.17
C ASP A 87 -10.59 8.75 -1.01
N ASP A 88 -11.32 9.20 0.00
CA ASP A 88 -12.72 8.82 0.19
C ASP A 88 -13.63 9.62 -0.75
N PRO A 89 -14.20 9.03 -1.81
CA PRO A 89 -15.11 9.74 -2.72
C PRO A 89 -16.46 10.08 -2.07
N ARG A 90 -16.70 9.67 -0.82
CA ARG A 90 -17.90 9.98 -0.04
C ARG A 90 -17.79 11.30 0.72
N LEU A 91 -16.60 11.91 0.79
CA LEU A 91 -16.34 13.19 1.47
C LEU A 91 -16.24 14.36 0.50
#